data_AF-A0A853DA71-F1
#
_entry.id   AF-A0A853DA71-F1
#
_cell.length_a   1.000
_cell.length_b   1.000
_cell.length_c   1.000
_cell.angle_alpha   90.00
_cell.angle_beta   90.00
_cell.angle_gamma   90.00
#
_symmetry.space_group_name_H-M   'P 1'
#
loop_
_entity.id
_entity.type
_entity.pdbx_description
1 polymer ?
#
loop_
_entity_poly.entity_id
_entity_poly.type
_entity_poly.pdbx_seq_one_letter_code
_entity_poly.pdbx_strand_id
1 'polypeptide(L)'
;MDLRSSVYAIVRLVPPGTVVSYGDIAGMLAMSPRMVGRFMALCEQEDVPWWRVVSSYGDLPAHVRVHALDHWDDEGLVLKPNGLGVAIRRYRADLADLADAAEAALGPLPGLADDDSFTE
;
A
#
# COMPACT_ATOMS: atom_id res chain seq x y z
N MET A 1 -18.38 -4.47 -0.18
CA MET A 1 -17.51 -3.35 0.24
C MET A 1 -17.16 -2.54 -0.99
N ASP A 2 -17.15 -1.21 -0.91
CA ASP A 2 -16.77 -0.36 -2.06
C ASP A 2 -15.24 -0.39 -2.28
N LEU A 3 -14.78 -0.24 -3.53
CA LEU A 3 -13.36 -0.38 -3.92
C LEU A 3 -12.42 0.53 -3.12
N ARG A 4 -12.85 1.76 -2.84
CA ARG A 4 -12.08 2.71 -2.02
C ARG A 4 -11.91 2.20 -0.59
N SER A 5 -12.97 1.62 -0.02
CA SER A 5 -12.95 1.09 1.34
C SER A 5 -12.04 -0.14 1.44
N SER A 6 -12.03 -0.98 0.40
CA SER A 6 -11.09 -2.11 0.29
C SER A 6 -9.64 -1.64 0.25
N VAL A 7 -9.33 -0.57 -0.49
CA VAL A 7 -7.97 0.01 -0.48
C VAL A 7 -7.57 0.44 0.94
N TYR A 8 -8.41 1.18 1.65
CA TYR A 8 -8.07 1.62 3.01
C TYR A 8 -7.92 0.46 3.99
N ALA A 9 -8.75 -0.58 3.85
CA ALA A 9 -8.61 -1.81 4.64
C ALA A 9 -7.25 -2.48 4.40
N ILE A 10 -6.81 -2.63 3.15
CA ILE A 10 -5.49 -3.20 2.85
C ILE A 10 -4.37 -2.33 3.42
N VAL A 11 -4.46 -1.01 3.29
CA VAL A 11 -3.44 -0.09 3.82
C VAL A 11 -3.29 -0.21 5.34
N ARG A 12 -4.40 -0.42 6.07
CA ARG A 12 -4.39 -0.65 7.53
C ARG A 12 -3.70 -1.95 7.93
N LEU A 13 -3.68 -2.94 7.04
CA LEU A 13 -3.03 -4.24 7.28
C LEU A 13 -1.52 -4.21 7.02
N VAL A 14 -1.01 -3.16 6.36
CA VAL A 14 0.44 -3.04 6.11
C VAL A 14 1.17 -2.94 7.45
N PRO A 15 2.12 -3.84 7.76
CA PRO A 15 2.83 -3.84 9.04
C PRO A 15 3.64 -2.55 9.29
N PRO A 16 3.79 -2.10 10.55
CA PRO A 16 4.70 -1.01 10.91
C PRO A 16 6.14 -1.33 10.51
N GLY A 17 6.87 -0.32 10.05
CA GLY A 17 8.25 -0.49 9.57
C GLY A 17 8.34 -1.06 8.15
N THR A 18 7.20 -1.21 7.48
CA THR A 18 7.13 -1.69 6.09
C THR A 18 6.30 -0.75 5.21
N VAL A 19 6.56 -0.83 3.91
CA VAL A 19 5.89 -0.02 2.90
C VAL A 19 5.44 -0.88 1.73
N VAL A 20 4.42 -0.42 1.03
CA VAL A 20 3.92 -1.02 -0.22
C VAL A 20 3.82 0.04 -1.30
N SER A 21 3.90 -0.37 -2.55
CA SER A 21 3.67 0.56 -3.65
C SER A 21 2.18 0.66 -3.99
N TYR A 22 1.78 1.76 -4.63
CA TYR A 22 0.46 1.86 -5.27
C TYR A 22 0.19 0.70 -6.25
N GLY A 23 1.25 0.13 -6.85
CA GLY A 23 1.15 -1.02 -7.74
C GLY A 23 0.82 -2.33 -7.04
N ASP A 24 1.26 -2.49 -5.79
CA ASP A 24 1.04 -3.72 -5.02
C ASP A 24 -0.41 -3.85 -4.61
N ILE A 25 -0.97 -2.77 -4.06
CA ILE A 25 -2.38 -2.70 -3.70
C ILE A 25 -3.25 -2.83 -4.96
N ALA A 26 -2.84 -2.18 -6.05
CA ALA A 26 -3.55 -2.26 -7.32
C ALA A 26 -3.60 -3.69 -7.89
N GLY A 27 -2.49 -4.43 -7.75
CA GLY A 27 -2.40 -5.84 -8.12
C GLY A 27 -3.38 -6.70 -7.33
N MET A 28 -3.49 -6.50 -6.02
CA MET A 28 -4.43 -7.23 -5.17
C MET A 28 -5.89 -6.98 -5.55
N LEU A 29 -6.26 -5.74 -5.89
CA LEU A 29 -7.64 -5.36 -6.17
C LEU A 29 -8.02 -5.29 -7.66
N ALA A 30 -7.21 -5.86 -8.56
CA ALA A 30 -7.43 -5.82 -10.01
C ALA A 30 -7.73 -4.40 -10.55
N MET A 31 -7.01 -3.39 -10.06
CA MET A 31 -7.24 -1.99 -10.45
C MET A 31 -5.95 -1.32 -10.93
N SER A 32 -6.04 -0.05 -11.36
CA SER A 32 -4.85 0.70 -11.77
C SER A 32 -4.15 1.36 -10.56
N PRO A 33 -2.81 1.44 -10.54
CA PRO A 33 -2.07 2.15 -9.49
C PRO A 33 -2.48 3.62 -9.36
N ARG A 34 -2.89 4.24 -10.48
CA ARG A 34 -3.42 5.61 -10.49
C ARG A 34 -4.73 5.73 -9.72
N MET A 35 -5.59 4.72 -9.77
CA MET A 35 -6.84 4.70 -9.02
C MET A 35 -6.58 4.61 -7.52
N VAL A 36 -5.65 3.75 -7.09
CA VAL A 36 -5.19 3.69 -5.69
C VAL A 36 -4.66 5.05 -5.25
N GLY A 37 -3.80 5.70 -6.05
CA GLY A 37 -3.29 7.03 -5.76
C GLY A 37 -4.39 8.09 -5.60
N ARG A 38 -5.43 8.05 -6.44
CA ARG A 38 -6.60 8.94 -6.30
C ARG A 38 -7.36 8.67 -5.02
N PHE A 39 -7.56 7.41 -4.62
CA PHE A 39 -8.23 7.08 -3.36
C PHE A 39 -7.40 7.49 -2.15
N MET A 40 -6.08 7.34 -2.19
CA MET A 40 -5.19 7.81 -1.13
C MET A 40 -5.17 9.34 -1.02
N ALA A 41 -5.19 10.06 -2.15
CA ALA A 41 -5.27 11.52 -2.16
C ALA A 41 -6.59 12.08 -1.60
N LEU A 42 -7.65 11.26 -1.60
CA LEU A 42 -8.97 11.59 -1.04
C LEU A 42 -9.18 10.99 0.36
N CYS A 43 -8.16 10.38 0.95
CA CYS A 43 -8.27 9.76 2.25
C CYS A 43 -8.25 10.83 3.34
N GLU A 44 -9.35 10.96 4.08
CA GLU A 44 -9.48 11.87 5.23
C GLU A 44 -9.46 11.10 6.57
N GLN A 45 -9.17 9.80 6.53
CA GLN A 45 -9.19 8.91 7.69
C GLN A 45 -7.83 8.89 8.39
N GLU A 46 -7.77 9.34 9.64
CA GLU A 46 -6.53 9.41 10.43
C GLU A 46 -5.94 8.05 10.77
N ASP A 47 -6.78 7.01 10.82
CA ASP A 47 -6.40 5.63 11.14
C ASP A 47 -5.92 4.82 9.93
N VAL A 48 -5.78 5.45 8.76
CA VAL A 48 -5.17 4.86 7.57
C VAL A 48 -3.69 5.28 7.50
N PRO A 49 -2.73 4.35 7.61
CA PRO A 49 -1.30 4.66 7.59
C PRO A 49 -0.80 4.97 6.16
N TRP A 50 -1.24 6.10 5.62
CA TRP A 50 -0.99 6.50 4.22
C TRP A 50 0.49 6.66 3.90
N TRP A 51 1.33 6.97 4.89
CA TRP A 51 2.79 7.07 4.74
C TRP A 51 3.46 5.75 4.38
N ARG A 52 2.76 4.61 4.57
CA ARG A 52 3.23 3.29 4.12
C ARG A 52 2.95 3.01 2.64
N VAL A 53 2.20 3.86 1.93
CA VAL A 53 1.88 3.71 0.51
C VAL A 53 2.72 4.67 -0.33
N VAL A 54 3.72 4.12 -1.01
CA VAL A 54 4.74 4.90 -1.73
C VAL A 54 4.71 4.64 -3.23
N SER A 55 5.45 5.43 -4.01
CA SER A 55 5.68 5.12 -5.42
C SER A 55 6.46 3.80 -5.59
N SER A 56 6.54 3.28 -6.81
CA SER A 56 7.42 2.13 -7.13
C SER A 56 8.90 2.41 -6.86
N TYR A 57 9.30 3.67 -6.72
CA TYR A 57 10.64 4.09 -6.33
C TYR A 57 10.79 4.32 -4.81
N GLY A 58 9.72 4.15 -4.05
CA GLY A 58 9.66 4.42 -2.61
C GLY A 58 9.52 5.90 -2.25
N ASP A 59 9.06 6.73 -3.18
CA ASP A 59 8.95 8.18 -2.99
C ASP A 59 7.53 8.61 -2.61
N LEU A 60 7.47 9.74 -1.89
CA LEU A 60 6.23 10.49 -1.65
C LEU A 60 6.30 11.91 -2.21
N PRO A 61 5.15 12.47 -2.68
CA PRO A 61 5.05 13.88 -3.06
C PRO A 61 5.44 14.81 -1.92
N ALA A 62 6.11 15.93 -2.23
CA ALA A 62 6.68 16.82 -1.22
C ALA A 62 5.66 17.32 -0.17
N HIS A 63 4.43 17.63 -0.59
CA HIS A 63 3.39 18.17 0.30
C HIS A 63 2.89 17.19 1.36
N VAL A 64 2.84 15.89 1.05
CA VAL A 64 2.53 14.86 2.06
C VAL A 64 3.79 14.34 2.74
N ARG A 65 4.94 14.31 2.03
CA ARG A 65 6.19 13.74 2.54
C ARG A 65 6.62 14.37 3.85
N VAL A 66 6.45 15.68 4.03
CA VAL A 66 6.81 16.37 5.28
C VAL A 66 6.15 15.73 6.49
N HIS A 67 4.90 15.28 6.38
CA HIS A 67 4.18 14.60 7.46
C HIS A 67 4.57 13.12 7.61
N ALA A 68 5.03 12.49 6.52
CA ALA A 68 5.46 11.10 6.55
C ALA A 68 6.83 10.91 7.24
N LEU A 69 7.65 11.96 7.32
CA LEU A 69 8.99 11.88 7.91
C LEU A 69 8.94 11.41 9.36
N ASP A 70 8.05 12.00 10.18
CA ASP A 70 7.94 11.66 11.60
C ASP A 70 7.47 10.20 11.77
N HIS A 71 6.47 9.79 11.00
CA HIS A 71 6.00 8.39 11.01
C HIS A 71 7.07 7.40 10.56
N TRP A 72 7.89 7.77 9.57
CA TRP A 72 8.98 6.92 9.11
C TRP A 72 10.09 6.82 10.15
N ASP A 73 10.40 7.89 10.85
CA ASP A 73 11.37 7.87 11.95
C ASP A 73 10.87 6.98 13.12
N ASP A 74 9.61 7.17 13.53
CA ASP A 74 8.95 6.37 14.57
C ASP A 74 8.92 4.87 14.23
N GLU A 75 8.78 4.54 12.94
CA GLU A 75 8.76 3.16 12.44
C GLU A 75 10.15 2.61 12.08
N GLY A 76 11.23 3.39 12.25
CA GLY A 76 12.61 2.96 11.97
C GLY A 76 12.94 2.83 10.47
N LEU A 77 12.20 3.52 9.61
CA LEU A 77 12.38 3.57 8.17
C LEU A 77 13.47 4.59 7.79
N VAL A 78 14.58 4.10 7.23
CA VAL A 78 15.69 4.96 6.82
C VAL A 78 15.37 5.64 5.49
N LEU A 79 15.46 6.98 5.50
CA LEU A 79 15.32 7.82 4.32
C LEU A 79 16.46 7.58 3.32
N LYS A 80 16.11 7.66 2.03
CA LYS A 80 17.09 7.68 0.96
C LYS A 80 17.96 8.95 1.06
N PRO A 81 19.21 8.92 0.55
CA PRO A 81 20.10 10.10 0.56
C PRO A 81 19.51 11.33 -0.14
N ASN A 82 18.60 11.14 -1.10
CA ASN A 82 17.92 12.23 -1.81
C ASN A 82 16.73 12.84 -1.03
N GLY A 83 16.38 12.27 0.13
CA GLY A 83 15.27 12.72 0.97
C GLY A 83 13.89 12.58 0.33
N LEU A 84 13.75 11.86 -0.79
CA LEU A 84 12.48 11.78 -1.52
C LEU A 84 11.53 10.71 -0.98
N GLY A 85 12.05 9.78 -0.18
CA GLY A 85 11.29 8.75 0.51
C GLY A 85 12.22 7.65 1.02
N VAL A 86 11.69 6.43 1.10
CA VAL A 86 12.37 5.27 1.69
C VAL A 86 12.81 4.29 0.62
N ALA A 87 13.79 3.44 0.94
CA ALA A 87 14.22 2.39 0.02
C ALA A 87 13.19 1.25 -0.01
N ILE A 88 12.18 1.33 -0.89
CA ILE A 88 11.10 0.32 -0.98
C ILE A 88 11.63 -1.10 -1.07
N ARG A 89 12.75 -1.35 -1.77
CA ARG A 89 13.36 -2.68 -1.87
C ARG A 89 13.81 -3.28 -0.53
N ARG A 90 14.11 -2.44 0.46
CA ARG A 90 14.55 -2.85 1.79
C ARG A 90 13.40 -3.01 2.77
N TYR A 91 12.38 -2.18 2.62
CA TYR A 91 11.27 -2.05 3.57
C TYR A 91 9.95 -2.56 3.00
N ARG A 92 9.96 -3.28 1.88
CA ARG A 92 8.73 -3.77 1.28
C ARG A 92 8.05 -4.76 2.24
N ALA A 93 6.76 -4.59 2.47
CA ALA A 93 5.98 -5.62 3.13
C ALA A 93 6.03 -6.92 2.32
N ASP A 94 5.93 -8.06 3.01
CA ASP A 94 5.68 -9.34 2.34
C ASP A 94 4.28 -9.27 1.71
N LEU A 95 4.22 -9.40 0.38
CA LEU A 95 2.97 -9.27 -0.35
C LEU A 95 2.09 -10.51 -0.22
N ALA A 96 2.66 -11.68 0.06
CA ALA A 96 1.89 -12.89 0.31
C ALA A 96 1.19 -12.79 1.66
N ASP A 97 1.93 -12.44 2.72
CA ASP A 97 1.34 -12.25 4.05
C ASP A 97 0.28 -11.14 4.05
N LEU A 98 0.53 -10.04 3.32
CA LEU A 98 -0.43 -8.96 3.19
C LEU A 98 -1.67 -9.37 2.39
N ALA A 99 -1.49 -10.17 1.33
CA ALA A 99 -2.59 -10.73 0.56
C ALA A 99 -3.47 -11.64 1.41
N ASP A 100 -2.87 -12.58 2.15
CA ASP A 100 -3.58 -13.49 3.05
C ASP A 100 -4.38 -12.73 4.11
N ALA A 101 -3.76 -11.71 4.72
CA ALA A 101 -4.43 -10.85 5.68
C ALA A 101 -5.58 -10.05 5.05
N ALA A 102 -5.39 -9.56 3.83
CA ALA A 102 -6.39 -8.82 3.09
C ALA A 102 -7.57 -9.71 2.68
N GLU A 103 -7.32 -10.93 2.24
CA GLU A 103 -8.37 -11.91 1.93
C GLU A 103 -9.15 -12.33 3.18
N ALA A 104 -8.47 -12.55 4.30
CA ALA A 104 -9.12 -12.84 5.57
C ALA A 104 -10.05 -11.70 6.03
N ALA A 105 -9.69 -10.44 5.73
CA ALA A 105 -10.46 -9.27 6.14
C ALA A 105 -11.57 -8.87 5.14
N LEU A 106 -11.34 -9.02 3.83
CA LEU A 106 -12.19 -8.51 2.76
C LEU A 106 -12.93 -9.59 1.96
N GLY A 107 -12.54 -10.85 2.12
CA GLY A 107 -12.90 -11.94 1.22
C GLY A 107 -11.98 -12.01 -0.01
N PRO A 108 -12.28 -12.90 -0.98
CA PRO A 108 -11.43 -13.16 -2.13
C PRO A 108 -11.10 -11.86 -2.87
N LEU A 109 -9.82 -11.61 -3.11
CA LEU A 109 -9.38 -10.39 -3.76
C LEU A 109 -9.45 -10.57 -5.29
N PRO A 110 -10.10 -9.65 -6.02
CA PRO A 110 -10.36 -9.84 -7.44
C PRO A 110 -9.10 -9.88 -8.32
N GLY A 111 -7.97 -9.37 -7.82
CA GLY A 111 -6.69 -9.44 -8.52
C GLY A 111 -5.83 -10.65 -8.16
N LEU A 112 -6.25 -11.42 -7.17
CA LEU A 112 -5.62 -12.68 -6.78
C LEU A 112 -6.47 -13.91 -7.09
N ALA A 113 -7.72 -13.70 -7.57
CA ALA A 113 -8.56 -14.78 -8.04
C ALA A 113 -7.78 -15.60 -9.08
N ASP A 114 -7.46 -16.84 -8.71
CA ASP A 114 -6.80 -17.79 -9.58
C ASP A 114 -7.51 -17.89 -10.92
N ASP A 115 -6.69 -18.01 -11.97
CA ASP A 115 -7.07 -18.37 -13.33
C ASP A 115 -7.56 -19.83 -13.35
N ASP A 116 -8.54 -20.20 -12.52
CA ASP A 116 -9.21 -21.50 -12.53
C ASP A 116 -10.28 -21.54 -13.63
N SER A 117 -9.91 -21.03 -14.81
CA SER A 117 -10.69 -21.10 -16.06
C SER A 117 -9.89 -21.84 -17.14
N PHE A 118 -9.31 -22.99 -16.79
CA PHE A 118 -8.89 -23.97 -17.80
C PHE A 118 -9.03 -25.40 -17.27
N THR A 119 -10.26 -25.87 -17.17
CA THR A 119 -10.56 -27.31 -17.29
C THR A 119 -11.91 -27.48 -17.97
N GLU A 120 -11.89 -27.62 -19.30
CA GLU A 120 -12.82 -28.44 -20.08
C GLU A 120 -12.13 -28.96 -21.34
#